data_AF-A0A4Q5RVL9-F1
#
_entry.id   AF-A0A4Q5RVL9-F1
#
_cell.length_a   1.000
_cell.length_b   1.000
_cell.length_c   1.000
_cell.angle_alpha   90.00
_cell.angle_beta   90.00
_cell.angle_gamma   90.00
#
_symmetry.space_group_name_H-M   'P 1'
#
loop_
_entity.id
_entity.type
_entity.pdbx_description
1 polymer ?
#
loop_
_entity_poly.entity_id
_entity_poly.type
_entity_poly.pdbx_seq_one_letter_code
_entity_poly.pdbx_strand_id
1 'polypeptide(L)'
;MSPPDLKDPVARAAYMRELHGVARGVRLAGLWLAAAGGGLLVARRFHWFDVPLWAAASVVGLGVMLMITGIAARTRYHALRMRG
;
A
#
# COMPACT_ATOMS: atom_id res chain seq x y z
N MET A 1 -19.41 9.50 10.86
CA MET A 1 -18.25 9.26 11.74
C MET A 1 -17.92 10.60 12.36
N SER A 2 -17.91 10.73 13.69
CA SER A 2 -17.63 12.02 14.31
C SER A 2 -16.19 12.47 14.00
N PRO A 3 -15.97 13.77 13.73
CA PRO A 3 -14.65 14.28 13.43
C PRO A 3 -13.74 14.07 14.66
N PRO A 4 -12.50 13.60 14.46
CA PRO A 4 -11.58 13.37 15.57
C PRO A 4 -11.22 14.70 16.22
N ASP A 5 -11.27 14.77 17.55
CA ASP A 5 -10.75 15.93 18.26
C ASP A 5 -9.23 15.94 18.15
N LEU A 6 -8.71 16.90 17.38
CA LEU A 6 -7.28 17.08 17.14
C LEU A 6 -6.61 17.99 18.19
N LYS A 7 -7.40 18.61 19.07
CA LYS A 7 -6.91 19.50 20.13
C LYS A 7 -6.46 18.72 21.37
N ASP A 8 -7.06 17.56 21.63
CA ASP A 8 -6.61 16.65 22.67
C ASP A 8 -5.45 15.76 22.16
N PRO A 9 -4.26 15.81 22.80
CA PRO A 9 -3.12 14.95 22.43
C PRO A 9 -3.44 13.45 22.57
N VAL A 10 -4.34 13.05 23.48
CA VAL A 10 -4.72 11.64 23.67
C VAL A 10 -5.58 11.15 22.50
N ALA A 11 -6.62 11.91 22.14
CA ALA A 11 -7.45 11.65 20.97
C ALA A 11 -6.64 11.65 19.66
N ARG A 12 -5.67 12.57 19.51
CA ARG A 12 -4.76 12.60 18.36
C ARG A 12 -3.88 11.34 18.27
N ALA A 13 -3.33 10.86 19.39
CA ALA A 13 -2.51 9.64 19.41
C ALA A 13 -3.34 8.38 19.09
N ALA A 14 -4.58 8.31 19.57
CA ALA A 14 -5.51 7.24 19.21
C ALA A 14 -5.82 7.25 17.70
N TYR A 15 -6.12 8.43 17.15
CA TYR A 15 -6.39 8.59 15.72
C TYR A 15 -5.18 8.20 14.84
N MET A 16 -3.96 8.55 15.25
CA MET A 16 -2.74 8.18 14.53
C MET A 16 -2.47 6.67 14.53
N ARG A 17 -2.80 5.96 15.63
CA ARG A 17 -2.70 4.50 15.71
C ARG A 17 -3.72 3.82 14.80
N GLU A 18 -4.94 4.35 14.76
CA GLU A 18 -6.00 3.87 13.89
C GLU A 18 -5.61 4.07 12.40
N LEU A 19 -5.11 5.26 12.04
CA LEU A 19 -4.58 5.57 10.70
C LEU A 19 -3.41 4.68 10.27
N HIS A 20 -2.61 4.19 11.22
CA HIS A 20 -1.56 3.21 10.95
C HIS A 20 -2.09 1.80 10.69
N GLY A 21 -3.24 1.45 11.29
CA GLY A 21 -3.93 0.17 11.03
C GLY A 21 -4.66 0.17 9.68
N VAL A 22 -5.23 1.32 9.31
CA VAL A 22 -5.95 1.49 8.04
C VAL A 22 -5.01 1.28 6.86
N ALA A 23 -5.40 0.38 5.96
CA ALA A 23 -4.66 -0.01 4.75
C ALA A 23 -3.28 -0.67 4.99
N ARG A 24 -2.95 -1.09 6.24
CA ARG A 24 -1.70 -1.82 6.53
C ARG A 24 -1.60 -3.12 5.71
N GLY A 25 -2.70 -3.86 5.59
CA GLY A 25 -2.77 -5.08 4.78
C GLY A 25 -2.55 -4.82 3.28
N VAL A 26 -3.14 -3.75 2.75
CA VAL A 26 -2.98 -3.36 1.33
C VAL A 26 -1.55 -2.89 1.03
N ARG A 27 -0.93 -2.14 1.96
CA ARG A 27 0.48 -1.75 1.85
C ARG A 27 1.41 -2.96 1.86
N LEU A 28 1.19 -3.90 2.79
CA LEU A 28 1.97 -5.14 2.86
C LEU A 28 1.80 -5.99 1.60
N ALA A 29 0.57 -6.16 1.12
CA ALA A 29 0.30 -6.89 -0.11
C ALA A 29 0.99 -6.24 -1.32
N GLY A 30 0.89 -4.92 -1.48
CA GLY A 30 1.58 -4.19 -2.54
C GLY A 30 3.12 -4.28 -2.44
N LEU A 31 3.67 -4.23 -1.23
CA LEU A 31 5.10 -4.36 -0.99
C LEU A 31 5.61 -5.77 -1.32
N TRP A 32 4.89 -6.81 -0.90
CA TRP A 32 5.22 -8.20 -1.25
C TRP A 32 5.10 -8.45 -2.75
N LEU A 33 4.08 -7.92 -3.42
CA LEU A 33 3.93 -8.06 -4.88
C LEU A 33 5.04 -7.33 -5.64
N ALA A 34 5.39 -6.10 -5.23
CA ALA A 34 6.48 -5.35 -5.83
C ALA A 34 7.84 -6.05 -5.62
N ALA A 35 8.08 -6.60 -4.42
CA ALA A 35 9.26 -7.39 -4.12
C ALA A 35 9.32 -8.67 -4.97
N ALA A 36 8.19 -9.36 -5.16
CA ALA A 36 8.10 -10.53 -6.03
C ALA A 36 8.38 -10.18 -7.51
N GLY A 37 7.83 -9.07 -8.00
CA GLY A 37 8.11 -8.57 -9.36
C GLY A 37 9.59 -8.21 -9.57
N GLY A 38 10.20 -7.53 -8.60
CA GLY A 38 11.64 -7.23 -8.60
C GLY A 38 12.49 -8.51 -8.56
N GLY A 39 12.12 -9.48 -7.72
CA GLY A 39 12.77 -10.78 -7.65
C GLY A 39 12.73 -11.56 -8.96
N LEU A 40 11.59 -11.54 -9.67
CA LEU A 40 11.46 -12.16 -10.99
C LEU A 40 12.37 -11.50 -12.04
N LEU A 41 12.52 -10.18 -12.00
CA LEU A 41 13.44 -9.44 -12.88
C LEU A 41 14.90 -9.81 -12.62
N VAL A 42 15.29 -9.95 -11.35
CA VAL A 42 16.63 -10.37 -10.94
C VAL A 42 16.88 -11.83 -11.35
N ALA A 43 15.96 -12.74 -11.06
CA ALA A 43 16.07 -14.16 -11.43
C ALA A 43 16.20 -14.33 -12.96
N ARG A 44 15.46 -13.54 -13.74
CA ARG A 44 15.60 -13.48 -15.19
C ARG A 44 16.97 -12.96 -15.61
N ARG A 45 17.50 -11.91 -14.97
CA ARG A 45 18.82 -11.33 -15.27
C ARG A 45 19.96 -12.33 -15.05
N PHE A 46 19.80 -13.26 -14.12
CA PHE A 46 20.73 -14.36 -13.84
C PHE A 46 20.42 -15.65 -14.62
N HIS A 47 19.48 -15.62 -15.58
CA HIS A 47 19.06 -16.77 -16.38
C HIS A 47 18.57 -17.97 -15.55
N TRP A 48 18.05 -17.73 -14.35
CA TRP A 48 17.49 -18.80 -13.50
C TRP A 48 16.13 -19.27 -14.02
N PHE A 49 15.37 -18.41 -14.68
CA PHE A 49 14.07 -18.71 -15.28
C PHE A 49 13.86 -17.93 -16.58
N ASP A 50 13.35 -18.60 -17.61
CA ASP A 50 12.90 -17.98 -18.85
C ASP A 50 11.49 -17.39 -18.69
N VAL A 51 11.42 -16.25 -18.00
CA VAL A 51 10.17 -15.52 -17.82
C VAL A 51 10.01 -14.49 -18.95
N PRO A 52 8.87 -14.48 -19.67
CA PRO A 52 8.59 -13.46 -20.68
C PRO A 52 8.60 -12.06 -20.07
N LEU A 53 9.17 -11.08 -20.78
CA LEU A 53 9.27 -9.68 -20.29
C LEU A 53 7.92 -9.10 -19.88
N TRP A 54 6.87 -9.38 -20.67
CA TRP A 54 5.53 -8.87 -20.40
C TRP A 54 4.99 -9.39 -19.05
N ALA A 55 5.27 -10.65 -18.69
CA ALA A 55 4.80 -11.23 -17.44
C ALA A 55 5.48 -10.57 -16.24
N ALA A 56 6.81 -10.38 -16.29
CA ALA A 56 7.54 -9.67 -15.24
C ALA A 56 7.07 -8.20 -15.10
N ALA A 57 6.84 -7.52 -16.23
CA ALA A 57 6.32 -6.15 -16.24
C ALA A 57 4.90 -6.06 -15.66
N SER A 58 4.02 -7.01 -15.96
CA SER A 58 2.66 -7.07 -15.40
C SER A 58 2.67 -7.26 -13.88
N VAL A 59 3.54 -8.13 -13.35
CA VAL A 59 3.64 -8.33 -11.89
C VAL A 59 4.12 -7.06 -11.18
N VAL A 60 5.12 -6.37 -11.74
CA VAL A 60 5.57 -5.09 -11.22
C VAL A 60 4.45 -4.04 -11.28
N GLY A 61 3.75 -3.95 -12.41
CA GLY A 61 2.63 -3.02 -12.58
C GLY A 61 1.48 -3.27 -11.59
N LEU A 62 1.14 -4.54 -11.32
CA LEU A 62 0.15 -4.91 -10.31
C LEU A 62 0.61 -4.52 -8.89
N GLY A 63 1.88 -4.71 -8.56
CA GLY A 63 2.44 -4.26 -7.28
C GLY A 63 2.35 -2.75 -7.09
N VAL A 64 2.65 -1.98 -8.14
CA VAL A 64 2.51 -0.51 -8.13
C VAL A 64 1.03 -0.09 -7.97
N MET A 65 0.10 -0.75 -8.66
CA MET A 65 -1.34 -0.47 -8.51
C MET A 65 -1.86 -0.73 -7.10
N LEU A 66 -1.40 -1.80 -6.44
CA LEU A 66 -1.75 -2.07 -5.05
C LEU A 66 -1.20 -1.00 -4.10
N MET A 67 0.03 -0.52 -4.34
CA MET A 67 0.56 0.62 -3.57
C MET A 67 -0.29 1.87 -3.73
N ILE A 68 -0.66 2.23 -4.97
CA ILE A 68 -1.52 3.39 -5.26
C ILE A 68 -2.87 3.25 -4.58
N THR A 69 -3.45 2.05 -4.61
CA THR A 69 -4.72 1.74 -3.95
C THR A 69 -4.62 1.89 -2.43
N GLY A 70 -3.51 1.45 -1.82
CA GLY A 70 -3.24 1.64 -0.40
C GLY A 70 -3.16 3.12 0.01
N ILE A 71 -2.52 3.95 -0.83
CA ILE A 71 -2.45 5.40 -0.63
C ILE A 71 -3.85 6.03 -0.75
N ALA A 72 -4.58 5.69 -1.82
CA ALA A 72 -5.92 6.22 -2.08
C ALA A 72 -6.91 5.84 -0.96
N ALA A 73 -6.84 4.62 -0.43
CA ALA A 73 -7.66 4.17 0.69
C ALA A 73 -7.40 5.00 1.96
N ARG A 74 -6.13 5.31 2.27
CA ARG A 74 -5.76 6.16 3.40
C ARG A 74 -6.28 7.59 3.23
N THR A 75 -6.11 8.17 2.04
CA THR A 75 -6.59 9.53 1.73
C THR A 75 -8.11 9.60 1.79
N ARG A 76 -8.81 8.61 1.25
CA ARG A 76 -10.27 8.52 1.32
C ARG A 76 -10.77 8.36 2.75
N TYR A 77 -10.13 7.53 3.57
CA TYR A 77 -10.48 7.38 4.99
C TYR A 77 -10.29 8.69 5.75
N HIS A 78 -9.17 9.38 5.52
CA HIS A 78 -8.91 10.68 6.13
C HIS A 78 -9.95 11.73 5.70
N ALA A 79 -10.26 11.81 4.41
CA ALA A 79 -11.27 12.74 3.89
C ALA A 79 -12.67 12.46 4.45
N LEU A 80 -13.06 11.20 4.60
CA LEU A 80 -14.35 10.81 5.21
C LEU A 80 -14.40 11.14 6.70
N ARG A 81 -13.29 11.00 7.42
CA ARG A 81 -13.15 11.39 8.84
C ARG A 81 -13.19 12.90 9.05
N MET A 82 -12.68 13.69 8.12
CA MET A 82 -12.65 15.16 8.18
C MET A 82 -13.93 15.82 7.65
N ARG A 83 -14.73 15.09 6.86
CA ARG A 83 -16.07 15.52 6.39
C ARG A 83 -17.20 15.17 7.37
N GLY A 84 -16.88 14.49 8.46
CA GLY A 84 -17.81 14.15 9.53
C GLY A 84 -18.14 15.34 10.41
#